data_AF-A0A420H8Q3-F1
#
_entry.id   AF-A0A420H8Q3-F1
#
_cell.length_a   1.000
_cell.length_b   1.000
_cell.length_c   1.000
_cell.angle_alpha   90.00
_cell.angle_beta   90.00
_cell.angle_gamma   90.00
#
_symmetry.space_group_name_H-M   'P 1'
#
loop_
_entity.id
_entity.type
_entity.pdbx_description
1 polymer ?
#
loop_
_entity_poly.entity_id
_entity_poly.type
_entity_poly.pdbx_seq_one_letter_code
_entity_poly.pdbx_strand_id
1 'polypeptide(L)'
;MDSTPHIKRIIDNYEEATAGDASYLEQALKDNFPLVSQTKSSKSAIEMLSEFSQMKSEPLPDFYKRATAFLTLVNVSDRGSNNSRSTLYSAEDMILNMLIRAFVSGVEDQESRHNAISRGATSTGSLSKTYEIVAESR
;
A
#
# COMPACT_ATOMS: atom_id res chain seq x y z
N MET A 1 22.30 13.49 -2.16
CA MET A 1 21.86 13.50 -3.56
C MET A 1 20.51 12.79 -3.58
N ASP A 2 19.42 13.53 -3.81
CA ASP A 2 18.07 12.99 -3.78
C ASP A 2 17.81 12.08 -4.99
N SER A 3 17.61 10.78 -4.73
CA SER A 3 17.28 9.73 -5.72
C SER A 3 15.86 9.83 -6.29
N THR A 4 15.07 10.80 -5.81
CA THR A 4 13.65 11.01 -6.10
C THR A 4 13.29 11.19 -7.58
N PRO A 5 14.09 11.88 -8.43
CA PRO A 5 13.73 12.09 -9.84
C PRO A 5 13.80 10.82 -10.68
N HIS A 6 14.74 9.92 -10.38
CA HIS A 6 14.96 8.71 -11.17
C HIS A 6 13.89 7.65 -10.87
N ILE A 7 13.55 7.48 -9.59
CA ILE A 7 12.46 6.60 -9.15
C ILE A 7 11.14 7.05 -9.77
N LYS A 8 10.86 8.37 -9.76
CA LYS A 8 9.66 8.92 -10.38
C LYS A 8 9.56 8.60 -11.88
N ARG A 9 10.67 8.72 -12.61
CA ARG A 9 10.72 8.38 -14.04
C ARG A 9 10.43 6.90 -14.32
N ILE A 10 10.92 5.99 -13.47
CA ILE A 10 10.68 4.55 -13.60
C ILE A 10 9.20 4.23 -13.39
N ILE A 11 8.56 4.92 -12.43
CA ILE A 11 7.14 4.73 -12.11
C ILE A 11 6.25 5.33 -13.20
N ASP A 12 6.55 6.53 -13.69
CA ASP A 12 5.79 7.20 -14.75
C ASP A 12 5.84 6.41 -16.08
N ASN A 13 6.91 5.63 -16.30
CA ASN A 13 7.12 4.82 -17.51
C ASN A 13 7.25 3.31 -17.19
N TYR A 14 6.47 2.80 -16.23
CA TYR A 14 6.58 1.41 -15.74
C TYR A 14 6.49 0.34 -16.85
N GLU A 15 5.76 0.62 -17.94
CA GLU A 15 5.63 -0.28 -19.09
C GLU A 15 6.93 -0.43 -19.91
N GLU A 16 7.85 0.54 -19.83
CA GLU A 16 9.16 0.53 -20.50
C GLU A 16 10.33 0.31 -19.52
N ALA A 17 10.04 0.02 -18.24
CA ALA A 17 11.05 -0.11 -17.21
C ALA A 17 11.99 -1.30 -17.48
N THR A 18 13.30 -1.05 -17.40
CA THR A 18 14.32 -2.07 -17.65
C THR A 18 14.63 -2.88 -16.40
N ALA A 19 15.28 -4.04 -16.54
CA ALA A 19 15.73 -4.84 -15.40
C ALA A 19 16.70 -4.07 -14.46
N GLY A 20 17.44 -3.10 -15.01
CA GLY A 20 18.29 -2.20 -14.23
C GLY A 20 17.50 -1.22 -13.36
N ASP A 21 16.37 -0.73 -13.87
CA ASP A 21 15.46 0.17 -13.13
C ASP A 21 14.79 -0.55 -11.97
N ALA A 22 14.40 -1.82 -12.16
CA ALA A 22 13.87 -2.68 -11.09
C ALA A 22 14.91 -2.92 -9.98
N SER A 23 16.16 -3.18 -10.35
CA SER A 23 17.26 -3.41 -9.41
C SER A 23 17.60 -2.14 -8.63
N TYR A 24 17.55 -0.98 -9.28
CA TYR A 24 17.76 0.32 -8.63
C TYR A 24 16.65 0.66 -7.63
N LEU A 25 15.39 0.40 -8.01
CA LEU A 25 14.25 0.59 -7.11
C LEU A 25 14.34 -0.36 -5.90
N GLU A 26 14.72 -1.61 -6.12
CA GLU A 26 14.90 -2.60 -5.06
C GLU A 26 16.01 -2.19 -4.08
N GLN A 27 17.14 -1.72 -4.58
CA GLN A 27 18.24 -1.23 -3.73
C GLN A 27 17.81 0.02 -2.95
N ALA A 28 17.13 0.97 -3.60
CA ALA A 28 16.62 2.16 -2.93
C ALA A 28 15.59 1.79 -1.83
N LEU A 29 14.78 0.76 -2.04
CA LEU A 29 13.86 0.26 -1.01
C LEU A 29 14.60 -0.41 0.14
N LYS A 30 15.63 -1.23 -0.13
CA LYS A 30 16.46 -1.85 0.92
C LYS A 30 17.20 -0.83 1.76
N ASP A 31 17.76 0.21 1.12
CA ASP A 31 18.51 1.26 1.80
C ASP A 31 17.62 2.13 2.70
N ASN A 32 16.36 2.36 2.31
CA ASN A 32 15.43 3.19 3.07
C ASN A 32 14.54 2.38 4.04
N PHE A 33 14.37 1.06 3.85
CA PHE A 33 13.50 0.20 4.66
C PHE A 33 14.21 -1.09 5.09
N PRO A 34 15.23 -1.02 5.97
CA PRO A 34 16.06 -2.18 6.37
C PRO A 34 15.30 -3.31 7.10
N LEU A 35 14.07 -3.07 7.56
CA LEU A 35 13.21 -4.07 8.22
C LEU A 35 12.56 -5.05 7.23
N VAL A 36 12.42 -4.68 5.95
CA VAL A 36 11.89 -5.58 4.90
C VAL A 36 12.80 -6.80 4.70
N SER A 37 14.09 -6.65 5.00
CA SER A 37 15.13 -7.69 4.90
C SER A 37 15.03 -8.82 5.94
N GLN A 38 14.26 -8.65 7.02
CA GLN A 38 14.22 -9.62 8.13
C GLN A 38 13.02 -10.57 8.09
N THR A 39 12.02 -10.29 7.27
CA THR A 39 10.96 -11.24 6.98
C THR A 39 11.49 -12.33 6.04
N LYS A 40 11.39 -13.61 6.44
CA LYS A 40 11.62 -14.79 5.58
C LYS A 40 10.58 -14.93 4.44
N SER A 41 10.13 -13.81 3.89
CA SER A 41 9.37 -13.76 2.65
C SER A 41 10.33 -13.20 1.61
N SER A 42 10.74 -14.04 0.68
CA SER A 42 11.51 -13.67 -0.51
C SER A 42 10.73 -12.74 -1.46
N LYS A 43 9.51 -12.31 -1.10
CA LYS A 43 8.67 -11.42 -1.90
C LYS A 43 8.89 -9.96 -1.52
N SER A 44 8.98 -9.09 -2.52
CA SER A 44 9.04 -7.65 -2.31
C SER A 44 7.72 -7.11 -1.73
N ALA A 45 7.76 -5.92 -1.11
CA ALA A 45 6.55 -5.24 -0.64
C ALA A 45 5.52 -5.01 -1.76
N ILE A 46 5.99 -4.79 -3.00
CA ILE A 46 5.15 -4.61 -4.19
C ILE A 46 4.44 -5.91 -4.56
N GLU A 47 5.14 -7.05 -4.53
CA GLU A 47 4.53 -8.36 -4.79
C GLU A 47 3.49 -8.71 -3.71
N MET A 48 3.79 -8.45 -2.44
CA MET A 48 2.84 -8.65 -1.35
C MET A 48 1.57 -7.80 -1.53
N LEU A 49 1.70 -6.57 -2.04
CA LEU A 49 0.56 -5.70 -2.34
C LEU A 49 -0.27 -6.21 -3.54
N SER A 50 0.37 -6.75 -4.56
CA SER A 50 -0.33 -7.29 -5.74
C SER A 50 -1.22 -8.50 -5.42
N GLU A 51 -0.84 -9.27 -4.40
CA GLU A 51 -1.60 -10.44 -3.91
C GLU A 51 -2.55 -10.08 -2.75
N PHE A 52 -2.55 -8.81 -2.31
CA PHE A 52 -3.27 -8.39 -1.12
C PHE A 52 -4.79 -8.37 -1.37
N SER A 53 -5.46 -9.42 -0.92
CA SER A 53 -6.91 -9.61 -1.08
C SER A 53 -7.54 -10.17 0.19
N GLN A 54 -8.83 -9.91 0.36
CA GLN A 54 -9.66 -10.47 1.42
C GLN A 54 -9.84 -11.97 1.15
N MET A 55 -9.56 -12.79 2.16
CA MET A 55 -9.74 -14.23 2.03
C MET A 55 -11.23 -14.58 2.06
N LYS A 56 -11.60 -15.69 1.43
CA LYS A 56 -12.99 -16.17 1.45
C LYS A 56 -13.50 -16.31 2.89
N SER A 57 -14.64 -15.68 3.18
CA SER A 57 -15.24 -15.66 4.53
C SER A 57 -14.43 -14.92 5.60
N GLU A 58 -13.38 -14.19 5.23
CA GLU A 58 -12.66 -13.34 6.17
C GLU A 58 -13.53 -12.12 6.55
N PRO A 59 -13.70 -11.81 7.84
CA PRO A 59 -14.37 -10.58 8.25
C PRO A 59 -13.59 -9.34 7.79
N LEU A 60 -14.28 -8.30 7.30
CA LEU A 60 -13.64 -7.04 6.91
C LEU A 60 -12.74 -6.42 8.00
N PRO A 61 -13.11 -6.45 9.30
CA PRO A 61 -12.21 -5.96 10.36
C PRO A 61 -10.89 -6.72 10.42
N ASP A 62 -10.87 -8.02 10.13
CA ASP A 62 -9.65 -8.82 10.14
C ASP A 62 -8.81 -8.58 8.88
N PHE A 63 -9.46 -8.38 7.73
CA PHE A 63 -8.77 -7.91 6.53
C PHE A 63 -8.11 -6.54 6.74
N TYR A 64 -8.81 -5.61 7.39
CA TYR A 64 -8.26 -4.31 7.79
C TYR A 64 -7.08 -4.44 8.76
N LYS A 65 -7.17 -5.31 9.76
CA LYS A 65 -6.04 -5.59 10.66
C LYS A 65 -4.81 -6.07 9.88
N ARG A 66 -4.96 -6.94 8.87
CA ARG A 66 -3.83 -7.35 8.01
C ARG A 66 -3.21 -6.18 7.26
N ALA A 67 -4.02 -5.25 6.76
CA ALA A 67 -3.53 -4.05 6.08
C ALA A 67 -2.75 -3.14 7.06
N THR A 68 -3.24 -2.95 8.29
CA THR A 68 -2.51 -2.18 9.32
C THR A 68 -1.22 -2.86 9.78
N ALA A 69 -1.21 -4.20 9.84
CA ALA A 69 -0.01 -4.97 10.15
C ALA A 69 1.04 -4.84 9.02
N PHE A 70 0.61 -4.77 7.77
CA PHE A 70 1.50 -4.50 6.64
C PHE A 70 2.18 -3.13 6.78
N LEU A 71 1.42 -2.06 7.05
CA LEU A 71 1.99 -0.73 7.30
C LEU A 71 3.03 -0.73 8.42
N THR A 72 2.74 -1.44 9.51
CA THR A 72 3.67 -1.62 10.64
C THR A 72 4.94 -2.35 10.21
N LEU A 73 4.83 -3.39 9.40
CA LEU A 73 5.96 -4.16 8.88
C LEU A 73 6.91 -3.31 8.03
N VAL A 74 6.36 -2.42 7.19
CA VAL A 74 7.15 -1.53 6.32
C VAL A 74 7.48 -0.18 6.99
N ASN A 75 7.14 -0.01 8.27
CA ASN A 75 7.36 1.22 9.04
C ASN A 75 6.70 2.48 8.42
N VAL A 76 5.55 2.31 7.76
CA VAL A 76 4.76 3.41 7.18
C VAL A 76 3.61 3.75 8.12
N SER A 77 3.40 5.04 8.39
CA SER A 77 2.26 5.49 9.20
C SER A 77 1.01 5.69 8.34
N ASP A 78 -0.16 5.31 8.86
CA ASP A 78 -1.43 5.72 8.26
C ASP A 78 -1.67 7.23 8.47
N ARG A 79 -2.17 7.94 7.47
CA ARG A 79 -2.54 9.36 7.64
C ARG A 79 -3.82 9.44 8.46
N GLY A 80 -3.79 10.20 9.55
CA GLY A 80 -4.96 10.42 10.41
C GLY A 80 -5.02 9.55 11.66
N SER A 81 -4.03 8.68 11.90
CA SER A 81 -3.84 8.11 13.24
C SER A 81 -3.37 9.20 14.20
N ASN A 82 -3.92 9.25 15.42
CA ASN A 82 -3.57 10.23 16.46
C ASN A 82 -2.07 10.28 16.80
N ASN A 83 -1.31 9.25 16.43
CA ASN A 83 0.14 9.15 16.62
C ASN A 83 0.96 9.20 15.30
N SER A 84 0.33 9.57 14.17
CA SER A 84 1.02 9.61 12.88
C SER A 84 1.94 10.83 12.76
N ARG A 85 3.11 10.65 12.13
CA ARG A 85 3.93 11.79 11.69
C ARG A 85 3.07 12.65 10.75
N SER A 86 3.01 13.96 11.01
CA SER A 86 2.22 14.93 10.24
C SER A 86 2.65 15.01 8.77
N THR A 87 3.83 14.49 8.42
CA THR A 87 4.36 14.47 7.07
C THR A 87 4.93 13.09 6.77
N LEU A 88 4.34 12.41 5.78
CA LEU A 88 4.91 11.20 5.19
C LEU A 88 5.96 11.59 4.15
N TYR A 89 7.07 10.85 4.09
CA TYR A 89 8.01 10.96 2.97
C TYR A 89 7.35 10.44 1.68
N SER A 90 7.83 10.87 0.52
CA SER A 90 7.23 10.51 -0.77
C SER A 90 7.11 8.99 -0.99
N ALA A 91 8.10 8.21 -0.52
CA ALA A 91 8.05 6.75 -0.60
C ALA A 91 7.01 6.13 0.35
N GLU A 92 6.87 6.66 1.57
CA GLU A 92 5.87 6.21 2.54
C GLU A 92 4.45 6.51 2.05
N ASP A 93 4.24 7.72 1.48
CA ASP A 93 2.98 8.11 0.87
C ASP A 93 2.63 7.21 -0.32
N MET A 94 3.62 6.89 -1.15
CA MET A 94 3.42 5.96 -2.26
C MET A 94 2.98 4.58 -1.76
N ILE A 95 3.65 4.01 -0.76
CA ILE A 95 3.30 2.70 -0.19
C ILE A 95 1.90 2.73 0.43
N LEU A 96 1.55 3.78 1.15
CA LEU A 96 0.21 3.94 1.72
C LEU A 96 -0.87 3.99 0.64
N ASN A 97 -0.66 4.77 -0.43
CA ASN A 97 -1.61 4.84 -1.54
C ASN A 97 -1.72 3.51 -2.30
N MET A 98 -0.62 2.78 -2.47
CA MET A 98 -0.65 1.45 -3.08
C MET A 98 -1.44 0.47 -2.22
N LEU A 99 -1.24 0.49 -0.89
CA LEU A 99 -2.00 -0.35 0.02
C LEU A 99 -3.49 -0.01 0.04
N ILE A 100 -3.86 1.27 0.02
CA ILE A 100 -5.26 1.70 -0.06
C ILE A 100 -5.93 1.13 -1.32
N ARG A 101 -5.26 1.24 -2.47
CA ARG A 101 -5.77 0.70 -3.75
C ARG A 101 -5.88 -0.83 -3.74
N ALA A 102 -4.88 -1.51 -3.17
CA ALA A 102 -4.89 -2.95 -3.03
C ALA A 102 -5.99 -3.41 -2.07
N PHE A 103 -6.18 -2.72 -0.93
CA PHE A 103 -7.23 -3.00 0.03
C PHE A 103 -8.61 -2.90 -0.60
N VAL A 104 -8.91 -1.80 -1.32
CA VAL A 104 -10.21 -1.63 -1.99
C VAL A 104 -10.41 -2.67 -3.08
N SER A 105 -9.41 -2.89 -3.94
CA SER A 105 -9.48 -3.89 -5.03
C SER A 105 -9.63 -5.31 -4.49
N GLY A 106 -9.05 -5.57 -3.32
CA GLY A 106 -9.02 -6.87 -2.65
C GLY A 106 -10.26 -7.22 -1.85
N VAL A 107 -11.23 -6.30 -1.66
CA VAL A 107 -12.50 -6.61 -1.00
C VAL A 107 -13.22 -7.74 -1.73
N GLU A 108 -13.65 -8.78 -1.02
CA GLU A 108 -14.29 -9.97 -1.60
C GLU A 108 -15.62 -9.61 -2.28
N ASP A 109 -16.47 -8.88 -1.56
CA ASP A 109 -17.80 -8.51 -2.05
C ASP A 109 -17.73 -7.45 -3.16
N GLN A 110 -18.22 -7.83 -4.35
CA GLN A 110 -18.10 -7.00 -5.55
C GLN A 110 -19.00 -5.76 -5.50
N GLU A 111 -20.18 -5.86 -4.90
CA GLU A 111 -21.10 -4.73 -4.77
C GLU A 111 -20.54 -3.69 -3.80
N SER A 112 -20.11 -4.12 -2.60
CA SER A 112 -19.42 -3.28 -1.62
C SER A 112 -18.19 -2.60 -2.21
N ARG A 113 -17.41 -3.34 -3.01
CA ARG A 113 -16.22 -2.81 -3.67
C ARG A 113 -16.58 -1.70 -4.66
N HIS A 114 -17.56 -1.90 -5.53
CA HIS A 114 -17.98 -0.86 -6.49
C HIS A 114 -18.55 0.37 -5.78
N ASN A 115 -19.36 0.17 -4.74
CA ASN A 115 -19.92 1.24 -3.92
C ASN A 115 -18.82 2.02 -3.18
N ALA A 116 -17.81 1.35 -2.64
CA ALA A 116 -16.68 2.02 -2.00
C ALA A 116 -15.86 2.83 -3.01
N ILE A 117 -15.62 2.29 -4.22
CA ILE A 117 -14.92 3.01 -5.30
C ILE A 117 -15.68 4.27 -5.71
N SER A 118 -17.00 4.19 -5.90
CA SER A 118 -17.81 5.36 -6.30
C SER A 118 -17.83 6.46 -5.22
N ARG A 119 -17.63 6.07 -3.97
CA ARG A 119 -17.48 6.97 -2.81
C ARG A 119 -16.05 7.49 -2.58
N GLY A 120 -15.10 7.14 -3.46
CA GLY A 120 -13.74 7.65 -3.40
C GLY A 120 -12.80 6.91 -2.41
N ALA A 121 -13.09 5.65 -2.08
CA ALA A 121 -12.26 4.88 -1.15
C ALA A 121 -10.78 4.78 -1.58
N THR A 122 -10.47 4.84 -2.88
CA THR A 122 -9.10 4.70 -3.41
C THR A 122 -8.25 5.97 -3.30
N SER A 123 -8.82 7.10 -2.90
CA SER A 123 -8.17 8.42 -2.88
C SER A 123 -8.22 9.12 -1.53
N THR A 124 -8.61 8.43 -0.46
CA THR A 124 -8.72 8.97 0.90
C THR A 124 -7.36 9.40 1.49
N GLY A 125 -6.27 8.80 1.00
CA GLY A 125 -4.93 8.92 1.56
C GLY A 125 -4.81 8.32 2.98
N SER A 126 -5.83 7.64 3.48
CA SER A 126 -5.92 7.10 4.84
C SER A 126 -6.58 5.73 4.82
N LEU A 127 -5.88 4.71 5.31
CA LEU A 127 -6.37 3.34 5.37
C LEU A 127 -7.56 3.23 6.33
N SER A 128 -7.54 3.93 7.46
CA SER A 128 -8.66 3.98 8.41
C SER A 128 -9.93 4.56 7.78
N LYS A 129 -9.85 5.72 7.12
CA LYS A 129 -10.99 6.29 6.38
C LYS A 129 -11.47 5.40 5.23
N THR A 130 -10.54 4.73 4.55
CA THR A 130 -10.87 3.76 3.50
C THR A 130 -11.70 2.61 4.07
N TYR A 131 -11.30 2.08 5.22
CA TYR A 131 -12.03 1.02 5.91
C TYR A 131 -13.45 1.47 6.29
N GLU A 132 -13.62 2.68 6.82
CA GLU A 132 -14.94 3.25 7.13
C GLU A 132 -15.85 3.29 5.88
N ILE A 133 -15.35 3.81 4.76
CA ILE A 133 -16.10 3.86 3.50
C ILE A 133 -16.50 2.45 3.03
N VAL A 134 -15.58 1.48 3.08
CA VAL A 134 -15.86 0.09 2.67
C VAL A 134 -16.87 -0.57 3.62
N ALA A 135 -16.77 -0.34 4.93
CA ALA A 135 -17.69 -0.88 5.92
C ALA A 135 -19.12 -0.33 5.74
N GLU A 136 -19.25 0.94 5.40
CA GLU A 136 -20.53 1.61 5.11
C GLU A 136 -21.08 1.31 3.69
N SER A 137 -20.34 0.58 2.87
CA SER A 137 -20.74 0.24 1.49
C SER A 137 -21.33 -1.17 1.37
N ARG A 138 -21.44 -1.88 2.49
CA ARG A 138 -22.02 -3.22 2.64
C ARG A 138 -23.54 -3.21 2.76
#